data_AF-A0A4R8WXI5-F1
#
_entry.id   AF-A0A4R8WXI5-F1
#
_cell.length_a   1.000
_cell.length_b   1.000
_cell.length_c   1.000
_cell.angle_alpha   90.00
_cell.angle_beta   90.00
_cell.angle_gamma   90.00
#
_symmetry.space_group_name_H-M   'P 1'
#
loop_
_entity.id
_entity.type
_entity.pdbx_description
1 polymer ?
#
loop_
_entity_poly.entity_id
_entity_poly.type
_entity_poly.pdbx_seq_one_letter_code
_entity_poly.pdbx_strand_id
1 'polypeptide(L)'
;MTLKTVAGRLETAAGTDPGLLIALRAAYRGRHDVLDALWWRAHPLSLTPGGRPDPLVGLGAEQAAVYSRTRVDGPRSEVADPDTGEPVSATSSEHRLRELTRLLAQDAAALDLVLVSFRGWPGSGNADDDRDADEAVDARPPSESENGPTGVEKTGMEAAGMEAAATHADIDSLRGDWSNRHPLRGILLVAAGATAGILIGVAATLALRTS
;
A
#
# COMPACT_ATOMS: atom_id res chain seq x y z
N MET A 1 -3.00 -13.72 12.53
CA MET A 1 -2.13 -12.96 11.61
C MET A 1 -2.95 -11.82 11.01
N THR A 2 -2.49 -10.58 11.15
CA THR A 2 -3.21 -9.40 10.64
C THR A 2 -2.91 -9.20 9.15
N LEU A 3 -3.77 -8.49 8.42
CA LEU A 3 -3.55 -8.18 7.01
C LEU A 3 -2.27 -7.35 6.79
N LYS A 4 -1.91 -6.49 7.74
CA LYS A 4 -0.63 -5.76 7.73
C LYS A 4 0.58 -6.71 7.72
N THR A 5 0.58 -7.74 8.56
CA THR A 5 1.66 -8.73 8.59
C THR A 5 1.71 -9.56 7.31
N VAL A 6 0.56 -9.92 6.74
CA VAL A 6 0.49 -10.62 5.46
C VAL A 6 1.07 -9.75 4.33
N ALA A 7 0.72 -8.46 4.30
CA ALA A 7 1.23 -7.52 3.31
C ALA A 7 2.76 -7.40 3.35
N GLY A 8 3.35 -7.21 4.53
CA GLY A 8 4.81 -7.14 4.68
C GLY A 8 5.51 -8.43 4.23
N ARG A 9 4.96 -9.60 4.57
CA ARG A 9 5.52 -10.89 4.12
C ARG A 9 5.44 -11.06 2.60
N LEU A 10 4.30 -10.71 2.00
CA LEU A 10 4.11 -10.82 0.54
C LEU A 10 4.99 -9.82 -0.22
N GLU A 11 5.17 -8.61 0.31
CA GLU A 11 6.08 -7.60 -0.25
C GLU A 11 7.52 -8.13 -0.30
N THR A 12 8.03 -8.65 0.81
CA THR A 12 9.39 -9.20 0.87
C THR A 12 9.54 -10.42 -0.05
N ALA A 13 8.56 -11.34 -0.05
CA ALA A 13 8.59 -12.53 -0.90
C ALA A 13 8.53 -12.20 -2.40
N ALA A 14 7.74 -11.20 -2.79
CA ALA A 14 7.63 -10.76 -4.19
C ALA A 14 8.93 -10.11 -4.69
N GLY A 15 9.80 -9.64 -3.80
CA GLY A 15 11.15 -9.18 -4.13
C GLY A 15 12.11 -10.30 -4.56
N THR A 16 11.85 -11.54 -4.12
CA THR A 16 12.69 -12.72 -4.42
C THR A 16 12.04 -13.71 -5.38
N ASP A 17 10.70 -13.75 -5.44
CA ASP A 17 9.92 -14.68 -6.26
C ASP A 17 9.17 -13.93 -7.40
N PRO A 18 9.69 -13.96 -8.65
CA PRO A 18 9.04 -13.31 -9.78
C PRO A 18 7.71 -13.96 -10.15
N GLY A 19 7.54 -15.26 -9.87
CA GLY A 19 6.29 -15.98 -10.13
C GLY A 19 5.17 -15.47 -9.23
N LEU A 20 5.46 -15.27 -7.94
CA LEU A 20 4.53 -14.62 -7.00
C LEU A 20 4.19 -13.21 -7.46
N LEU A 21 5.17 -12.40 -7.89
CA LEU A 21 4.90 -11.05 -8.36
C LEU A 21 3.94 -11.02 -9.57
N ILE A 22 4.13 -11.94 -10.53
CA ILE A 22 3.22 -12.08 -11.68
C ILE A 22 1.82 -12.44 -11.20
N ALA A 23 1.69 -13.40 -10.27
CA ALA A 23 0.39 -13.81 -9.73
C ALA A 23 -0.31 -12.66 -8.97
N LEU A 24 0.43 -11.90 -8.16
CA LEU A 24 -0.09 -10.73 -7.44
C LEU A 24 -0.57 -9.65 -8.40
N ARG A 25 0.21 -9.32 -9.44
CA ARG A 25 -0.19 -8.36 -10.49
C ARG A 25 -1.43 -8.83 -11.26
N ALA A 26 -1.53 -10.13 -11.54
CA ALA A 26 -2.67 -10.70 -12.22
C ALA A 26 -3.95 -10.67 -11.37
N ALA A 27 -3.83 -10.82 -10.05
CA ALA A 27 -4.96 -10.81 -9.11
C ALA A 27 -5.39 -9.39 -8.69
N TYR A 28 -4.44 -8.46 -8.57
CA TYR A 28 -4.73 -7.11 -8.11
C TYR A 28 -5.52 -6.31 -9.16
N ARG A 29 -6.53 -5.58 -8.68
CA ARG A 29 -7.45 -4.78 -9.50
C ARG A 29 -7.52 -3.31 -9.06
N GLY A 30 -6.65 -2.90 -8.14
CA GLY A 30 -6.54 -1.50 -7.71
C GLY A 30 -5.82 -0.64 -8.76
N ARG A 31 -5.76 0.66 -8.50
CA ARG A 31 -5.25 1.66 -9.45
C ARG A 31 -3.72 1.80 -9.45
N HIS A 32 -3.06 1.31 -8.42
CA HIS A 32 -1.63 1.45 -8.19
C HIS A 32 -0.86 0.19 -8.59
N ASP A 33 0.48 0.23 -8.58
CA ASP A 33 1.24 -1.03 -8.67
C ASP A 33 1.03 -1.83 -7.38
N VAL A 34 0.97 -3.16 -7.50
CA VAL A 34 0.70 -4.04 -6.37
C VAL A 34 1.80 -3.98 -5.30
N LEU A 35 3.06 -3.75 -5.69
CA LEU A 35 4.16 -3.61 -4.74
C LEU A 35 4.05 -2.30 -3.96
N ASP A 36 3.70 -1.20 -4.63
CA ASP A 36 3.45 0.07 -3.96
C ASP A 36 2.28 -0.05 -2.96
N ALA A 37 1.20 -0.73 -3.35
CA ALA A 37 0.04 -0.95 -2.49
C ALA A 37 0.36 -1.83 -1.27
N LEU A 38 1.12 -2.92 -1.47
CA LEU A 38 1.60 -3.78 -0.38
C LEU A 38 2.52 -3.01 0.56
N TRP A 39 3.41 -2.19 0.00
CA TRP A 39 4.30 -1.32 0.76
C TRP A 39 3.53 -0.36 1.64
N TRP A 40 2.57 0.42 1.10
CA TRP A 40 1.77 1.36 1.90
C TRP A 40 0.95 0.68 2.98
N ARG A 41 0.44 -0.53 2.73
CA ARG A 41 -0.26 -1.31 3.76
C ARG A 41 0.66 -1.69 4.93
N ALA A 42 1.93 -1.96 4.66
CA ALA A 42 2.94 -2.24 5.68
C ALA A 42 3.52 -0.95 6.32
N HIS A 43 3.65 0.11 5.53
CA HIS A 43 4.28 1.39 5.87
C HIS A 43 3.39 2.59 5.51
N PRO A 44 2.29 2.82 6.26
CA PRO A 44 1.38 3.91 5.96
C PRO A 44 2.08 5.27 5.97
N LEU A 45 1.63 6.17 5.10
CA LEU A 45 2.12 7.55 4.95
C LEU A 45 3.60 7.68 4.57
N SER A 46 4.24 6.58 4.17
CA SER A 46 5.64 6.56 3.75
C SER A 46 5.74 6.57 2.23
N LEU A 47 6.84 7.12 1.70
CA LEU A 47 7.17 6.95 0.28
C LEU A 47 7.49 5.48 0.00
N THR A 48 7.14 4.99 -1.19
CA THR A 48 7.62 3.68 -1.65
C THR A 48 9.11 3.75 -1.99
N PRO A 49 9.82 2.62 -2.11
CA PRO A 49 11.20 2.62 -2.58
C PRO A 49 11.39 3.29 -3.95
N GLY A 50 10.35 3.30 -4.79
CA GLY A 50 10.30 4.03 -6.06
C GLY A 50 9.98 5.53 -5.93
N GLY A 51 9.90 6.06 -4.70
CA GLY A 51 9.63 7.46 -4.40
C GLY A 51 8.16 7.89 -4.52
N ARG A 52 7.21 6.95 -4.68
CA ARG A 52 5.79 7.29 -4.84
C ARG A 52 5.14 7.58 -3.49
N PRO A 53 4.39 8.67 -3.33
CA PRO A 53 3.69 8.97 -2.08
C PRO A 53 2.47 8.09 -1.88
N ASP A 54 2.18 7.75 -0.62
CA ASP A 54 0.93 7.09 -0.23
C ASP A 54 -0.27 7.95 -0.64
N PRO A 55 -1.29 7.39 -1.33
CA PRO A 55 -2.53 8.09 -1.66
C PRO A 55 -3.21 8.77 -0.45
N LEU A 56 -2.98 8.28 0.77
CA LEU A 56 -3.48 8.89 2.00
C LEU A 56 -2.89 10.27 2.32
N VAL A 57 -1.73 10.63 1.76
CA VAL A 57 -1.07 11.92 2.01
C VAL A 57 -1.97 13.10 1.63
N GLY A 58 -2.77 12.97 0.56
CA GLY A 58 -3.67 14.03 0.10
C GLY A 58 -4.91 14.24 0.98
N LEU A 59 -5.28 13.25 1.81
CA LEU A 59 -6.54 13.26 2.54
C LEU A 59 -6.59 14.38 3.59
N GLY A 60 -5.49 14.62 4.29
CA GLY A 60 -5.42 15.66 5.33
C GLY A 60 -5.63 17.07 4.77
N ALA A 61 -5.10 17.35 3.58
CA ALA A 61 -5.28 18.64 2.93
C ALA A 61 -6.73 18.88 2.50
N GLU A 62 -7.40 17.87 1.93
CA GLU A 62 -8.81 17.95 1.54
C GLU A 62 -9.74 18.05 2.77
N GLN A 63 -9.44 17.32 3.84
CA GLN A 63 -10.16 17.45 5.12
C GLN A 63 -10.00 18.86 5.70
N ALA A 64 -8.79 19.42 5.69
CA ALA A 64 -8.55 20.79 6.14
C ALA A 64 -9.34 21.80 5.30
N ALA A 65 -9.41 21.62 3.97
CA ALA A 65 -10.19 22.49 3.10
C ALA A 65 -11.70 22.45 3.44
N VAL A 66 -12.25 21.29 3.75
CA VAL A 66 -13.68 21.11 4.07
C VAL A 66 -14.03 21.60 5.49
N TYR A 67 -13.15 21.37 6.47
CA TYR A 67 -13.43 21.61 7.90
C TYR A 67 -12.72 22.83 8.51
N SER A 68 -11.99 23.62 7.72
CA SER A 68 -11.39 24.86 8.23
C SER A 68 -12.45 25.85 8.71
N ARG A 69 -12.19 26.53 9.84
CA ARG A 69 -13.07 27.60 10.35
C ARG A 69 -13.11 28.82 9.43
N THR A 70 -12.05 29.00 8.64
CA THR A 70 -11.90 30.06 7.64
C THR A 70 -12.41 29.64 6.27
N ARG A 71 -13.18 28.55 6.18
CA ARG A 71 -13.76 28.10 4.93
C ARG A 71 -14.62 29.21 4.32
N VAL A 72 -14.26 29.59 3.10
CA VAL A 72 -15.13 30.39 2.24
C VAL A 72 -16.08 29.42 1.57
N ASP A 73 -17.37 29.52 1.88
CA ASP A 73 -18.37 28.70 1.20
C ASP A 73 -18.45 29.09 -0.27
N GLY A 74 -17.86 28.24 -1.12
CA GLY A 74 -17.96 28.35 -2.57
C GLY A 74 -19.35 27.96 -3.08
N PRO A 75 -19.63 28.19 -4.38
CA PRO A 75 -20.88 27.76 -5.00
C PRO A 75 -21.06 26.24 -4.83
N ARG A 76 -22.30 25.84 -4.55
CA ARG A 76 -22.69 24.44 -4.47
C ARG A 76 -23.05 23.94 -5.87
N SER A 77 -22.57 22.76 -6.19
CA SER A 77 -22.89 22.03 -7.41
C SER A 77 -23.54 20.70 -7.07
N GLU A 78 -24.55 20.32 -7.85
CA GLU A 78 -25.16 19.00 -7.80
C GLU A 78 -24.38 18.05 -8.71
N VAL A 79 -23.91 16.94 -8.13
CA VAL A 79 -23.24 15.86 -8.86
C VAL A 79 -23.90 14.56 -8.43
N ALA A 80 -24.19 13.67 -9.38
CA ALA A 80 -24.71 12.34 -9.07
C ALA A 80 -23.64 11.52 -8.34
N ASP A 81 -24.02 10.95 -7.20
CA ASP A 81 -23.18 10.04 -6.45
C ASP A 81 -22.96 8.75 -7.28
N PRO A 82 -21.70 8.31 -7.50
CA PRO A 82 -21.42 7.17 -8.38
C PRO A 82 -21.89 5.83 -7.81
N ASP A 83 -22.08 5.73 -6.49
CA ASP A 83 -22.45 4.47 -5.82
C ASP A 83 -23.98 4.34 -5.72
N THR A 84 -24.71 5.45 -5.55
CA THR A 84 -26.18 5.46 -5.38
C THR A 84 -26.95 6.01 -6.58
N GLY A 85 -26.32 6.82 -7.43
CA GLY A 85 -26.96 7.54 -8.53
C GLY A 85 -27.74 8.80 -8.11
N GLU A 86 -27.88 9.04 -6.80
CA GLU A 86 -28.65 10.17 -6.28
C GLU A 86 -27.87 11.49 -6.40
N PRO A 87 -28.54 12.63 -6.69
CA PRO A 87 -27.88 13.92 -6.76
C PRO A 87 -27.44 14.39 -5.37
N VAL A 88 -26.16 14.73 -5.23
CA VAL A 88 -25.59 15.29 -4.01
C VAL A 88 -25.18 16.74 -4.26
N SER A 89 -25.83 17.66 -3.54
CA SER A 89 -25.45 19.08 -3.54
C SER A 89 -24.32 19.33 -2.55
N ALA A 90 -23.16 19.76 -3.05
CA ALA A 90 -22.00 20.05 -2.23
C ALA A 90 -21.06 21.06 -2.90
N THR A 91 -20.13 21.61 -2.12
CA THR A 91 -19.04 22.45 -2.64
C THR A 91 -17.99 21.59 -3.37
N SER A 92 -17.16 22.22 -4.20
CA SER A 92 -16.11 21.52 -4.95
C SER A 92 -15.10 20.77 -4.05
N SER A 93 -14.77 21.31 -2.87
CA SER A 93 -13.88 20.63 -1.92
C SER A 93 -14.55 19.42 -1.26
N GLU A 94 -15.85 19.49 -0.97
CA GLU A 94 -16.60 18.33 -0.46
C GLU A 94 -16.71 17.21 -1.50
N HIS A 95 -16.92 17.56 -2.78
CA HIS A 95 -16.90 16.59 -3.87
C HIS A 95 -15.53 15.92 -4.03
N ARG A 96 -14.44 16.70 -3.98
CA ARG A 96 -13.07 16.14 -4.01
C ARG A 96 -12.77 15.22 -2.84
N LEU A 97 -13.16 15.60 -1.62
CA LEU A 97 -12.96 14.77 -0.43
C LEU A 97 -13.73 13.45 -0.53
N ARG A 98 -15.00 13.49 -0.98
CA ARG A 98 -15.82 12.28 -1.20
C ARG A 98 -15.19 11.37 -2.23
N GLU A 99 -14.79 11.91 -3.37
CA GLU A 99 -14.18 11.13 -4.44
C GLU A 99 -12.86 10.49 -3.99
N LEU A 100 -11.98 11.25 -3.33
CA LEU A 100 -10.74 10.71 -2.78
C LEU A 100 -11.00 9.60 -1.76
N THR A 101 -11.96 9.80 -0.85
CA THR A 101 -12.33 8.79 0.17
C THR A 101 -12.86 7.52 -0.48
N ARG A 102 -13.72 7.64 -1.50
CA ARG A 102 -14.26 6.51 -2.26
C ARG A 102 -13.16 5.74 -2.96
N LEU A 103 -12.25 6.44 -3.63
CA LEU A 103 -11.11 5.85 -4.33
C LEU A 103 -10.17 5.10 -3.37
N LEU A 104 -9.86 5.69 -2.21
CA LEU A 104 -9.07 5.05 -1.16
C LEU A 104 -9.74 3.77 -0.64
N ALA A 105 -11.06 3.80 -0.44
CA ALA A 105 -11.83 2.63 -0.01
C ALA A 105 -11.80 1.51 -1.06
N GLN A 106 -11.92 1.87 -2.35
CA GLN A 106 -11.83 0.91 -3.45
C GLN A 106 -10.44 0.25 -3.54
N ASP A 107 -9.37 1.04 -3.44
CA ASP A 107 -8.01 0.49 -3.48
C ASP A 107 -7.72 -0.41 -2.26
N ALA A 108 -8.21 -0.03 -1.08
CA ALA A 108 -8.12 -0.85 0.13
C ALA A 108 -8.87 -2.18 -0.02
N ALA A 109 -10.10 -2.15 -0.52
CA ALA A 109 -10.90 -3.36 -0.76
C ALA A 109 -10.25 -4.28 -1.80
N ALA A 110 -9.72 -3.72 -2.90
CA ALA A 110 -9.02 -4.48 -3.92
C ALA A 110 -7.76 -5.17 -3.36
N LEU A 111 -7.01 -4.48 -2.49
CA LEU A 111 -5.85 -5.07 -1.84
C LEU A 111 -6.23 -6.14 -0.82
N ASP A 112 -7.30 -5.93 -0.03
CA ASP A 112 -7.74 -6.88 0.98
C ASP A 112 -8.15 -8.22 0.37
N LEU A 113 -8.80 -8.22 -0.80
CA LEU A 113 -9.09 -9.44 -1.54
C LEU A 113 -7.81 -10.23 -1.88
N VAL A 114 -6.77 -9.54 -2.37
CA VAL A 114 -5.47 -10.17 -2.67
C VAL A 114 -4.82 -10.71 -1.40
N LEU A 115 -4.80 -9.93 -0.31
CA LEU A 115 -4.19 -10.37 0.95
C LEU A 115 -4.90 -11.58 1.56
N VAL A 116 -6.22 -11.68 1.42
CA VAL A 116 -6.99 -12.86 1.85
C VAL A 116 -6.67 -14.07 0.97
N SER A 117 -6.66 -13.92 -0.35
CA SER A 117 -6.38 -15.02 -1.30
C SER A 117 -4.97 -15.58 -1.16
N PHE A 118 -3.97 -14.73 -0.94
CA PHE A 118 -2.55 -15.13 -0.83
C PHE A 118 -2.10 -15.36 0.61
N ARG A 119 -3.01 -15.37 1.58
CA ARG A 119 -2.69 -15.58 3.00
C ARG A 119 -1.98 -16.92 3.25
N GLY A 120 -2.36 -17.95 2.50
CA GLY A 120 -1.79 -19.29 2.58
C GLY A 120 -0.65 -19.57 1.60
N TRP A 121 -0.15 -18.57 0.86
CA TRP A 121 0.96 -18.79 -0.07
C TRP A 121 2.17 -19.36 0.69
N PRO A 122 2.64 -20.57 0.33
CA PRO A 122 3.69 -21.27 1.08
C PRO A 122 5.09 -20.65 0.91
N GLY A 123 5.20 -19.56 0.13
CA GLY A 123 6.46 -19.18 -0.50
C GLY A 123 6.73 -20.13 -1.66
N SER A 124 7.55 -19.73 -2.62
CA SER A 124 8.22 -20.69 -3.48
C SER A 124 9.08 -21.59 -2.58
N GLY A 125 8.49 -22.62 -1.99
CA GLY A 125 9.23 -23.80 -1.63
C GLY A 125 9.88 -24.22 -2.94
N ASN A 126 11.21 -24.08 -3.01
CA ASN A 126 11.97 -24.67 -4.08
C ASN A 126 11.43 -26.10 -4.24
N ALA A 127 11.00 -26.44 -5.44
CA ALA A 127 10.64 -27.80 -5.80
C ALA A 127 11.89 -28.70 -5.88
N ASP A 128 12.88 -28.43 -5.02
CA ASP A 128 14.19 -29.09 -4.90
C ASP A 128 14.35 -29.75 -3.52
N ASP A 129 13.27 -29.89 -2.73
CA ASP A 129 13.29 -30.73 -1.53
C ASP A 129 12.96 -32.18 -1.93
N ASP A 130 14.03 -32.89 -2.31
CA ASP A 130 14.28 -34.31 -2.07
C ASP A 130 13.32 -35.35 -2.68
N ARG A 131 13.25 -35.38 -4.01
CA ARG A 131 13.38 -36.68 -4.71
C ARG A 131 14.88 -36.86 -4.95
N ASP A 132 15.48 -37.89 -4.36
CA ASP A 132 16.87 -38.36 -4.52
C ASP A 132 17.83 -38.09 -3.32
N ALA A 133 17.55 -38.65 -2.14
CA ALA A 133 18.61 -38.87 -1.13
C ALA A 133 18.32 -40.05 -0.17
N ASP A 134 17.59 -41.07 -0.61
CA ASP A 134 17.45 -42.33 0.14
C ASP A 134 17.99 -43.48 -0.71
N GLU A 135 19.33 -43.53 -0.87
CA GLU A 135 20.03 -44.81 -1.05
C GLU A 135 21.48 -44.75 -0.54
N ALA A 136 21.73 -45.53 0.51
CA ALA A 136 23.02 -46.08 0.97
C ALA A 136 24.01 -45.21 1.78
N VAL A 137 23.76 -45.17 3.09
CA VAL A 137 24.61 -45.76 4.15
C VAL A 137 25.97 -46.32 3.67
N ASP A 138 27.11 -45.75 4.08
CA ASP A 138 28.09 -46.36 5.02
C ASP A 138 29.33 -45.46 5.30
N ALA A 139 29.84 -45.55 6.54
CA ALA A 139 31.19 -45.21 7.05
C ALA A 139 31.71 -43.74 7.23
N ARG A 140 31.51 -43.25 8.48
CA ARG A 140 32.35 -42.49 9.48
C ARG A 140 33.88 -42.18 9.23
N PRO A 141 34.58 -41.34 10.06
CA PRO A 141 35.10 -39.97 9.83
C PRO A 141 36.65 -39.84 10.05
N PRO A 142 37.19 -38.72 10.60
CA PRO A 142 37.56 -37.45 10.00
C PRO A 142 39.09 -37.32 9.77
N SER A 143 39.54 -36.32 8.99
CA SER A 143 40.96 -35.95 8.95
C SER A 143 41.10 -34.47 9.27
N GLU A 144 41.61 -34.21 10.48
CA GLU A 144 42.24 -32.95 10.84
C GLU A 144 43.49 -32.76 9.98
N SER A 145 43.67 -31.56 9.44
CA SER A 145 45.02 -31.06 9.15
C SER A 145 45.04 -29.55 9.28
N GLU A 146 45.70 -29.13 10.35
CA GLU A 146 46.16 -27.79 10.66
C GLU A 146 47.24 -27.30 9.67
N ASN A 147 47.61 -26.02 9.85
CA ASN A 147 48.69 -25.21 9.27
C ASN A 147 48.16 -24.20 8.23
N GLY A 148 48.26 -22.88 8.40
CA GLY A 148 49.02 -22.03 9.32
C GLY A 148 49.15 -20.63 8.66
N PRO A 149 49.47 -19.56 9.42
CA PRO A 149 49.14 -18.17 9.06
C PRO A 149 50.31 -17.36 8.48
N THR A 150 50.02 -16.27 7.77
CA THR A 150 50.84 -15.04 7.54
C THR A 150 50.09 -14.18 6.51
N GLY A 151 50.01 -12.85 6.54
CA GLY A 151 50.54 -11.81 7.41
C GLY A 151 50.01 -10.45 6.93
N VAL A 152 49.80 -9.57 7.91
CA VAL A 152 49.85 -8.09 7.98
C VAL A 152 50.11 -7.26 6.70
N GLU A 153 49.29 -6.21 6.50
CA GLU A 153 49.63 -4.77 6.31
C GLU A 153 48.32 -4.03 5.90
N LYS A 154 47.70 -3.10 6.64
CA LYS A 154 48.05 -1.80 7.26
C LYS A 154 48.44 -0.69 6.26
N THR A 155 47.45 0.16 5.91
CA THR A 155 47.49 1.64 5.73
C THR A 155 46.15 2.06 5.08
N GLY A 156 45.41 3.11 5.43
CA GLY A 156 45.67 4.34 6.18
C GLY A 156 45.48 5.55 5.25
N MET A 157 44.34 6.25 5.34
CA MET A 157 44.04 7.68 5.01
C MET A 157 42.55 7.82 4.69
N GLU A 158 41.70 8.50 5.48
CA GLU A 158 41.66 9.91 5.89
C GLU A 158 41.11 10.87 4.81
N ALA A 159 40.04 11.57 5.20
CA ALA A 159 39.51 12.85 4.75
C ALA A 159 39.11 13.04 3.27
N ALA A 160 37.84 13.42 3.05
CA ALA A 160 37.47 14.84 2.97
C ALA A 160 35.99 14.97 2.61
N GLY A 161 35.32 15.93 3.25
CA GLY A 161 33.95 16.28 2.95
C GLY A 161 33.78 16.92 1.58
N MET A 162 32.56 16.82 1.05
CA MET A 162 32.06 17.76 0.07
C MET A 162 30.56 17.92 0.30
N GLU A 163 30.23 18.94 1.10
CA GLU A 163 29.03 19.75 0.84
C GLU A 163 29.17 20.37 -0.55
N ALA A 164 28.12 20.31 -1.36
CA ALA A 164 27.69 21.45 -2.15
C ALA A 164 26.34 21.17 -2.85
N ALA A 165 25.41 22.08 -2.55
CA ALA A 165 24.52 22.73 -3.50
C ALA A 165 23.42 21.90 -4.16
N ALA A 166 22.22 22.18 -3.66
CA ALA A 166 20.98 22.19 -4.39
C ALA A 166 21.13 22.79 -5.81
N THR A 167 20.57 22.08 -6.78
CA THR A 167 20.04 22.72 -7.99
C THR A 167 18.58 22.33 -8.14
N HIS A 168 17.78 23.37 -7.94
CA HIS A 168 16.40 23.53 -8.32
C HIS A 168 16.25 23.20 -9.82
N ALA A 169 15.51 22.14 -10.14
CA ALA A 169 15.07 21.86 -11.49
C ALA A 169 13.68 21.21 -11.46
N ASP A 170 12.69 22.04 -11.77
CA ASP A 170 11.63 21.75 -12.72
C ASP A 170 10.64 20.61 -12.39
N ILE A 171 9.60 20.93 -11.62
CA ILE A 171 8.48 20.03 -11.28
C ILE A 171 7.29 20.18 -12.27
N ASP A 172 7.44 20.87 -13.41
CA ASP A 172 6.30 21.21 -14.27
C ASP A 172 6.08 20.30 -15.51
N SER A 173 6.66 19.10 -15.55
CA SER A 173 6.60 18.21 -16.76
C SER A 173 5.97 16.82 -16.59
N LEU A 174 5.18 16.55 -15.53
CA LEU A 174 4.48 15.26 -15.39
C LEU A 174 2.95 15.34 -15.50
N ARG A 175 2.42 16.29 -16.28
CA ARG A 175 1.04 16.22 -16.78
C ARG A 175 1.00 15.35 -18.04
N GLY A 176 1.38 14.09 -17.87
CA GLY A 176 1.21 13.05 -18.88
C GLY A 176 -0.26 12.66 -18.98
N ASP A 177 -0.71 12.59 -20.22
CA ASP A 177 -1.98 12.15 -20.74
C ASP A 177 -2.24 10.65 -20.45
N TRP A 178 -3.27 10.33 -19.64
CA TRP A 178 -3.74 8.94 -19.38
C TRP A 178 -5.15 8.72 -19.95
N SER A 179 -5.54 9.51 -20.95
CA SER A 179 -6.82 9.36 -21.65
C SER A 179 -6.72 8.26 -22.71
N ASN A 180 -6.80 6.99 -22.31
CA ASN A 180 -7.47 5.93 -23.10
C ASN A 180 -7.42 4.56 -22.41
N ARG A 181 -8.48 4.21 -21.68
CA ARG A 181 -8.99 2.81 -21.64
C ARG A 181 -10.51 2.83 -21.58
N HIS A 182 -11.11 2.18 -22.56
CA HIS A 182 -12.53 2.12 -22.87
C HIS A 182 -13.39 1.48 -21.75
N PRO A 183 -14.70 1.82 -21.70
CA PRO A 183 -15.60 1.40 -20.64
C PRO A 183 -16.10 -0.04 -20.85
N LEU A 184 -15.94 -0.89 -19.83
CA LEU A 184 -16.75 -2.10 -19.72
C LEU A 184 -17.89 -1.85 -18.75
N ARG A 185 -19.09 -1.79 -19.33
CA ARG A 185 -20.40 -1.84 -18.65
C ARG A 185 -20.63 -3.24 -18.05
N GLY A 186 -21.21 -3.28 -16.85
CA GLY A 186 -21.85 -4.45 -16.23
C GLY A 186 -20.86 -5.38 -15.52
N ILE A 187 -21.02 -5.77 -14.27
CA ILE A 187 -22.23 -6.21 -13.56
C ILE A 187 -22.09 -5.94 -12.05
N LEU A 188 -23.19 -5.49 -11.46
CA LEU A 188 -23.49 -5.39 -10.02
C LEU A 188 -23.15 -6.69 -9.28
N LEU A 189 -22.30 -6.61 -8.25
CA LEU A 189 -22.38 -7.51 -7.09
C LEU A 189 -22.22 -6.69 -5.82
N VAL A 190 -23.38 -6.43 -5.21
CA VAL A 190 -23.54 -6.01 -3.82
C VAL A 190 -22.96 -7.11 -2.93
N ALA A 191 -21.96 -6.77 -2.14
CA ALA A 191 -21.61 -7.51 -0.94
C ALA A 191 -21.38 -6.53 0.20
N ALA A 192 -22.32 -6.53 1.14
CA ALA A 192 -22.35 -5.71 2.34
C ALA A 192 -21.13 -5.96 3.24
N GLY A 193 -20.64 -4.88 3.84
CA GLY A 193 -19.58 -4.91 4.85
C GLY A 193 -19.72 -3.74 5.81
N ALA A 194 -20.86 -3.65 6.47
CA ALA A 194 -21.14 -2.65 7.49
C ALA A 194 -20.44 -3.01 8.81
N THR A 195 -19.26 -2.46 9.07
CA THR A 195 -18.71 -2.37 10.44
C THR A 195 -17.69 -1.23 10.55
N ALA A 196 -18.14 -0.03 10.90
CA ALA A 196 -17.43 0.93 11.76
C ALA A 196 -18.22 2.24 11.84
N GLY A 197 -18.93 2.47 12.94
CA GLY A 197 -19.65 3.73 13.14
C GLY A 197 -20.63 3.77 14.32
N ILE A 198 -20.46 2.94 15.35
CA ILE A 198 -21.14 3.14 16.62
C ILE A 198 -20.05 3.51 17.62
N LEU A 199 -19.96 4.80 17.99
CA LEU A 199 -19.48 5.27 19.30
C LEU A 199 -19.48 6.81 19.47
N ILE A 200 -20.41 7.55 18.83
CA ILE A 200 -20.67 8.96 19.18
C ILE A 200 -22.18 9.21 19.19
N GLY A 201 -22.86 8.88 20.30
CA GLY A 201 -24.31 9.05 20.37
C GLY A 201 -24.98 8.65 21.68
N VAL A 202 -24.31 8.74 22.84
CA VAL A 202 -24.95 8.48 24.15
C VAL A 202 -24.81 9.67 25.13
N ALA A 203 -24.13 10.76 24.77
CA ALA A 203 -23.97 11.91 25.67
C ALA A 203 -25.10 12.97 25.60
N ALA A 204 -26.07 12.86 24.69
CA ALA A 204 -27.08 13.92 24.46
C ALA A 204 -28.48 13.66 25.04
N THR A 205 -28.78 12.48 25.60
CA THR A 205 -30.14 12.11 26.05
C THR A 205 -30.43 12.24 27.54
N LEU A 206 -29.51 12.77 28.35
CA LEU A 206 -29.72 12.97 29.80
C LEU A 206 -30.06 14.40 30.23
N ALA A 207 -30.13 15.37 29.30
CA ALA A 207 -30.41 16.76 29.64
C ALA A 207 -31.89 17.20 29.51
N LEU A 208 -32.82 16.29 29.22
CA LEU A 208 -34.24 16.62 28.96
C LEU A 208 -35.25 15.99 29.93
N ARG A 209 -34.81 15.47 31.08
CA ARG A 209 -35.72 14.90 32.11
C ARG A 209 -35.65 15.55 33.48
N THR A 210 -35.13 16.77 33.56
CA THR A 210 -35.23 17.60 34.78
C THR A 210 -35.56 19.04 34.39
N SER A 211 -36.81 19.27 34.00
CA SER A 211 -37.47 20.58 33.97
C SER A 211 -38.96 20.34 34.13
#